data_AF-A0A402B0Z1-F1
#
_entry.id   AF-A0A402B0Z1-F1
#
_cell.length_a   1.000
_cell.length_b   1.000
_cell.length_c   1.000
_cell.angle_alpha   90.00
_cell.angle_beta   90.00
_cell.angle_gamma   90.00
#
_symmetry.space_group_name_H-M   'P 1'
#
loop_
_entity.id
_entity.type
_entity.pdbx_description
1 polymer ?
#
loop_
_entity_poly.entity_id
_entity_poly.type
_entity_poly.pdbx_seq_one_letter_code
_entity_poly.pdbx_strand_id
1 'polypeptide(L)' 'MSNEFQRPVSVDFAPRNSVCEWCGKPAERQLTAIGGSYHNESGVFCRTCGELFTQGVANALSAALLAQAPQQQQ' A
#
# COMPACT_ATOMS: atom_id res chain seq x y z
N MET A 1 -5.49 12.25 -9.67
CA MET A 1 -5.52 13.03 -8.42
C MET A 1 -4.42 12.49 -7.52
N SER A 2 -3.40 13.29 -7.24
CA SER A 2 -2.34 12.92 -6.31
C SER A 2 -2.85 13.08 -4.88
N ASN A 3 -2.60 12.10 -4.01
CA ASN A 3 -2.95 12.24 -2.59
C ASN A 3 -2.05 13.30 -1.91
N GLU A 4 -2.55 13.91 -0.84
CA GLU A 4 -1.84 14.95 -0.07
C GLU A 4 -0.49 14.46 0.52
N PHE A 5 -0.35 13.14 0.69
CA PHE A 5 0.82 12.51 1.31
C PHE A 5 1.94 12.18 0.30
N GLN A 6 1.72 12.36 -1.01
CA GLN A 6 2.61 11.93 -2.11
C GLN A 6 3.12 10.48 -1.98
N ARG A 7 2.44 9.64 -1.20
CA ARG A 7 2.90 8.30 -0.81
C ARG A 7 1.81 7.28 -1.12
N PRO A 8 2.17 6.08 -1.59
CA PRO A 8 1.18 5.05 -1.94
C PRO A 8 0.48 4.45 -0.71
N VAL A 9 1.03 4.62 0.50
CA VAL A 9 0.47 4.11 1.75
C VAL A 9 0.60 5.13 2.89
N SER A 10 -0.35 5.15 3.82
CA SER A 10 -0.14 5.74 5.16
C SER A 10 0.54 4.72 6.07
N VAL A 11 1.19 5.23 7.09
CA VAL A 11 1.94 4.43 8.07
C VAL A 11 1.51 4.87 9.47
N ASP A 12 1.05 3.92 10.27
CA ASP A 12 0.70 4.11 11.68
C ASP A 12 1.33 3.00 12.55
N PHE A 13 1.20 3.12 13.87
CA PHE A 13 1.63 2.12 14.83
C PHE A 13 0.73 0.90 14.79
N ALA A 14 1.34 -0.29 14.77
CA ALA A 14 0.59 -1.51 15.02
C ALA A 14 0.12 -1.53 16.50
N PRO A 15 -1.10 -2.02 16.78
CA PRO A 15 -1.54 -2.25 18.16
C PRO A 15 -0.54 -3.13 18.92
N ARG A 16 -0.39 -2.87 20.23
CA ARG A 16 0.50 -3.68 21.08
C ARG A 16 0.15 -5.17 20.98
N ASN A 17 1.18 -6.00 20.91
CA ASN A 17 1.09 -7.46 20.80
C ASN A 17 0.35 -8.00 19.57
N SER A 18 0.14 -7.17 18.54
CA SER A 18 -0.39 -7.66 17.26
C SER A 18 0.65 -8.49 16.50
N VAL A 19 0.14 -9.40 15.68
CA VAL A 19 0.94 -10.24 14.79
C VAL A 19 0.65 -9.86 13.34
N CYS A 20 1.66 -9.98 12.49
CA CYS A 20 1.57 -9.74 11.07
C CYS A 20 0.53 -10.65 10.45
N GLU A 21 -0.42 -10.06 9.72
CA GLU A 21 -1.51 -10.79 9.07
C GLU A 21 -1.02 -11.78 7.99
N TRP A 22 0.18 -11.57 7.44
CA TRP A 22 0.73 -12.42 6.39
C TRP A 22 1.62 -13.56 6.88
N CYS A 23 2.38 -13.35 7.96
CA CYS A 23 3.40 -14.33 8.39
C CYS A 23 3.33 -14.71 9.86
N GLY A 24 2.43 -14.12 10.66
CA GLY A 24 2.26 -14.41 12.08
C GLY A 24 3.39 -13.93 13.00
N LYS A 25 4.49 -13.36 12.47
CA LYS A 25 5.55 -12.72 13.28
C LYS A 25 5.03 -11.42 13.92
N PRO A 26 5.66 -10.89 14.98
CA PRO A 26 5.24 -9.62 15.59
C PRO A 26 5.07 -8.51 14.55
N ALA A 27 3.96 -7.81 14.61
CA ALA A 27 3.72 -6.65 13.76
C ALA A 27 4.44 -5.42 14.32
N GLU A 28 4.87 -4.55 13.41
CA GLU A 28 5.56 -3.30 13.74
C GLU A 28 4.74 -2.08 13.32
N ARG A 29 3.96 -2.20 12.23
CA ARG A 29 3.23 -1.09 11.63
C ARG A 29 1.85 -1.50 11.13
N GLN A 30 0.91 -0.56 11.20
CA GLN A 30 -0.33 -0.60 10.44
C GLN A 30 -0.13 0.20 9.15
N LEU A 31 -0.52 -0.36 8.02
CA LEU A 31 -0.42 0.27 6.70
C LEU A 31 -1.80 0.34 6.06
N THR A 32 -2.10 1.46 5.40
CA THR A 32 -3.32 1.61 4.59
C THR A 32 -2.94 2.12 3.20
N ALA A 33 -3.42 1.45 2.16
CA ALA A 33 -3.25 1.86 0.78
C ALA A 33 -4.02 3.16 0.49
N ILE A 34 -3.33 4.13 -0.12
CA ILE A 34 -3.91 5.43 -0.48
C ILE A 34 -3.87 5.58 -1.99
N GLY A 35 -5.04 5.79 -2.59
CA GLY A 35 -5.18 5.94 -4.04
C GLY A 35 -5.03 4.61 -4.80
N GLY A 36 -5.20 4.67 -6.12
CA GLY A 36 -5.26 3.46 -6.95
C GLY A 36 -6.51 2.60 -6.68
N SER A 37 -6.49 1.35 -7.16
CA SER A 37 -7.61 0.41 -7.05
C SER A 37 -7.80 -0.17 -5.64
N TYR A 38 -6.75 -0.16 -4.82
CA TYR A 38 -6.74 -0.76 -3.48
C TYR A 38 -6.98 0.28 -2.37
N HIS A 39 -7.53 1.45 -2.70
CA HIS A 39 -7.76 2.53 -1.73
C HIS A 39 -8.56 2.00 -0.52
N ASN A 40 -8.03 2.22 0.69
CA ASN A 40 -8.55 1.79 1.99
C ASN A 40 -8.29 0.32 2.35
N GLU A 41 -7.64 -0.47 1.50
CA GLU A 41 -7.10 -1.75 1.97
C GLU A 41 -6.03 -1.48 3.03
N SER A 42 -6.11 -2.17 4.16
CA SER A 42 -5.21 -1.96 5.29
C SER A 42 -4.92 -3.26 6.03
N GLY A 43 -3.88 -3.24 6.85
CA GLY A 43 -3.55 -4.35 7.74
C GLY A 43 -2.36 -4.04 8.64
N VAL A 44 -2.07 -4.97 9.56
CA VAL A 44 -0.87 -4.93 10.42
C VAL A 44 0.22 -5.87 9.92
N PHE A 45 1.44 -5.35 9.83
CA PHE A 45 2.55 -6.05 9.19
C PHE A 45 3.83 -5.98 10.03
N CYS A 46 4.62 -7.06 9.97
CA CYS A 46 6.04 -6.98 10.31
C CYS A 46 6.76 -6.15 9.23
N ARG A 47 8.00 -5.73 9.50
CA ARG A 47 8.76 -4.90 8.55
C ARG A 47 8.79 -5.48 7.12
N THR A 48 9.19 -6.74 6.95
CA THR A 48 9.35 -7.36 5.63
C THR A 48 8.02 -7.48 4.87
N CYS A 49 6.95 -7.93 5.53
CA CYS A 49 5.64 -8.04 4.88
C CYS A 49 5.06 -6.65 4.55
N GLY A 50 5.32 -5.64 5.38
CA GLY A 50 4.90 -4.26 5.12
C GLY A 50 5.61 -3.62 3.93
N GLU A 51 6.90 -3.93 3.72
CA GLU A 51 7.64 -3.53 2.52
C GLU A 51 7.02 -4.14 1.25
N LEU A 52 6.63 -5.41 1.30
CA LEU A 52 5.94 -6.10 0.20
C LEU A 52 4.55 -5.51 -0.08
N PHE A 53 3.76 -5.22 0.96
CA PHE A 53 2.48 -4.54 0.83
C PHE A 53 2.65 -3.18 0.13
N THR A 54 3.59 -2.36 0.60
CA THR A 54 3.89 -1.04 0.04
C THR A 54 4.27 -1.12 -1.44
N GLN A 55 5.10 -2.11 -1.81
CA GLN A 55 5.49 -2.33 -3.21
C GLN A 55 4.29 -2.74 -4.08
N GLY A 56 3.41 -3.60 -3.56
CA GLY A 56 2.18 -4.01 -4.26
C GLY A 56 1.27 -2.82 -4.58
N VAL A 57 1.04 -1.94 -3.59
CA VAL A 57 0.22 -0.73 -3.78
C VAL A 57 0.86 0.23 -4.78
N ALA A 58 2.18 0.44 -4.70
CA ALA A 58 2.91 1.28 -5.65
C ALA A 58 2.80 0.75 -7.09
N ASN A 59 2.99 -0.56 -7.29
CA ASN A 59 2.89 -1.19 -8.60
C ASN A 59 1.48 -1.04 -9.19
N ALA A 60 0.44 -1.21 -8.37
CA ALA A 60 -0.95 -1.05 -8.79
C ALA A 60 -1.26 0.39 -9.20
N LEU A 61 -0.74 1.37 -8.44
CA LEU A 61 -0.88 2.78 -8.79
C LEU A 61 -0.17 3.10 -10.11
N SER A 62 1.06 2.63 -10.30
CA SER A 62 1.79 2.80 -11.57
C SER A 62 1.05 2.15 -12.74
N ALA A 63 0.56 0.93 -12.58
CA ALA A 63 -0.22 0.24 -13.61
C ALA A 63 -1.50 1.02 -13.97
N ALA A 64 -2.22 1.52 -12.96
CA ALA A 64 -3.39 2.36 -13.19
C ALA A 64 -3.04 3.66 -13.92
N LEU A 65 -1.93 4.32 -13.60
CA LEU A 65 -1.48 5.52 -14.30
C LEU A 65 -1.14 5.24 -15.77
N LEU A 66 -0.45 4.13 -16.04
CA LEU A 66 -0.13 3.70 -17.41
C LEU A 66 -1.38 3.35 -18.21
N ALA A 67 -2.36 2.68 -17.60
CA ALA A 67 -3.63 2.34 -18.24
C ALA A 67 -4.49 3.57 -18.57
N GLN A 68 -4.29 4.68 -17.83
CA GLN A 68 -4.97 5.95 -18.06
C GLN A 68 -4.23 6.87 -19.05
N ALA A 69 -3.05 6.48 -19.53
CA ALA A 69 -2.35 7.23 -20.57
C ALA A 69 -3.21 7.19 -21.85
N PRO A 70 -3.58 8.34 -22.45
CA PRO A 70 -4.36 8.34 -23.68
C PRO A 70 -3.60 7.52 -24.71
N GLN A 71 -4.26 6.52 -25.29
CA GLN A 71 -3.74 5.84 -26.47
C GLN A 71 -3.53 6.93 -27.52
N GLN A 72 -2.27 7.24 -27.84
CA GLN A 72 -1.96 7.96 -29.07
C GLN A 72 -2.36 7.02 -30.21
N GLN A 73 -3.61 7.15 -30.65
CA GLN A 73 -4.09 6.55 -31.88
C GLN A 73 -3.30 7.21 -33.01
N GLN A 74 -2.51 6.38 -33.69
CA GLN A 74 -1.88 6.68 -34.99
C GLN A 74 -2.95 6.73 -36.07
#